data_AF-A0AAN8MPK7-F1
#
_entry.id   AF-A0AAN8MPK7-F1
#
_cell.length_a   1.000
_cell.length_b   1.000
_cell.length_c   1.000
_cell.angle_alpha   90.00
_cell.angle_beta   90.00
_cell.angle_gamma   90.00
#
_symmetry.space_group_name_H-M   'P 1'
#
loop_
_entity.id
_entity.type
_entity.pdbx_description
1 polymer ?
#
loop_
_entity_poly.entity_id
_entity_poly.type
_entity_poly.pdbx_seq_one_letter_code
_entity_poly.pdbx_strand_id
1 'polypeptide(L)'
;MAGTKSTPSDSITVRDNRTGKTIDIPITHNSIPATAFKALKAPQDSSNPSHRDEDDFASGLRIYDPAFMNTAALSSKITYIDGEKGTLMHRGYPIEQLAEKSDFLEVAYLLIYGELPSKPQSERWHWEIMHHTFLSDDLSRMMQSHRYDAHPMAIFASTFSAMSAFSPEANPALQGQNLYINDKAAMNKQIVRILGKATTVAANAMRIRINRPFVLPRSDLSYTENMLFMMDHMNEPSSYVPDPRLAKALDVLFVLHADHEMNCSTAAMTHVGSSLVDPYSAIAAAACALYGPLHGGANEAVIRMLQGIGTVDKVPAFIEGVKSRKQLLFGFGHRIYKNTDPRSKIIRQVADTVFEIIGAKEPLIEVAIALKDAALNDPWFQEKKLYPNVDYWSGLVYKALGFPLDFFPVLFAVPRVAGWIAHWKQQIDSGTNKIARPRQLYVGEKRRDYVPLDERQDTGEPKDSRVGLKELPHYMSKRKLLPSPKL
;
A
#
# COMPACT_ATOMS: atom_id res chain seq x y z
N MET A 1 55.80 10.80 23.19
CA MET A 1 54.45 10.51 23.72
C MET A 1 53.66 9.85 22.60
N ALA A 2 53.45 8.53 22.70
CA ALA A 2 52.67 7.80 21.72
C ALA A 2 51.20 8.18 21.88
N GLY A 3 50.63 8.83 20.86
CA GLY A 3 49.21 9.13 20.82
C GLY A 3 48.40 7.84 20.86
N THR A 4 47.64 7.67 21.93
CA THR A 4 46.60 6.66 22.03
C THR A 4 45.60 6.92 20.90
N LYS A 5 45.68 6.12 19.82
CA LYS A 5 44.61 6.07 18.82
C LYS A 5 43.34 5.66 19.56
N SER A 6 42.41 6.59 19.74
CA SER A 6 41.11 6.28 20.33
C SER A 6 40.46 5.20 19.48
N THR A 7 40.07 4.08 20.10
CA THR A 7 39.23 3.08 19.44
C THR A 7 37.99 3.79 18.89
N PRO A 8 37.62 3.60 17.61
CA PRO A 8 36.40 4.19 17.07
C PRO A 8 35.20 3.74 17.93
N SER A 9 34.39 4.69 18.39
CA SER A 9 33.14 4.40 19.11
C SER A 9 31.98 4.29 18.11
N ASP A 10 31.06 3.33 18.34
CA ASP A 10 29.82 3.19 17.55
C ASP A 10 28.80 4.28 17.93
N SER A 11 29.17 5.53 17.67
CA SER A 11 28.38 6.72 17.96
C SER A 11 28.65 7.83 16.96
N ILE A 12 27.73 8.78 16.89
CA ILE A 12 27.92 10.06 16.21
C ILE A 12 27.94 11.19 17.23
N THR A 13 28.95 12.05 17.14
CA THR A 13 29.03 13.29 17.90
C THR A 13 28.40 14.42 17.10
N VAL A 14 27.34 15.04 17.63
CA VAL A 14 26.63 16.17 17.00
C VAL A 14 26.86 17.43 17.82
N ARG A 15 27.36 18.49 17.19
CA ARG A 15 27.57 19.80 17.82
C ARG A 15 26.59 20.84 17.27
N ASP A 16 25.81 21.47 18.14
CA ASP A 16 25.04 22.67 17.80
C ASP A 16 25.95 23.88 17.87
N ASN A 17 26.38 24.39 16.71
CA ASN A 17 27.30 25.51 16.64
C ASN A 17 26.74 26.82 17.21
N ARG A 18 25.42 26.95 17.37
CA ARG A 18 24.79 28.14 17.98
C ARG A 18 25.04 28.22 19.48
N THR A 19 25.20 27.07 20.14
CA THR A 19 25.35 26.97 21.60
C THR A 19 26.67 26.33 22.03
N GLY A 20 27.41 25.74 21.09
CA GLY A 20 28.59 24.92 21.37
C GLY A 20 28.27 23.57 22.00
N LYS A 21 26.99 23.28 22.31
CA LYS A 21 26.57 22.04 22.93
C LYS A 21 26.84 20.87 22.02
N THR A 22 27.45 19.83 22.58
CA THR A 22 27.74 18.59 21.90
C THR A 22 26.95 17.45 22.55
N ILE A 23 26.44 16.53 21.73
CA ILE A 23 25.81 15.28 22.18
C ILE A 23 26.45 14.12 21.43
N ASP A 24 26.66 13.01 22.15
CA ASP A 24 27.04 11.74 21.55
C ASP A 24 25.80 10.85 21.46
N ILE A 25 25.50 10.37 20.26
CA ILE A 25 24.33 9.56 19.97
C ILE A 25 24.82 8.17 19.57
N PRO A 26 24.44 7.10 20.29
CA PRO A 26 24.83 5.75 19.93
C PRO A 26 24.20 5.36 18.59
N ILE A 27 24.97 4.70 17.74
CA ILE A 27 24.49 4.12 16.49
C ILE A 27 24.09 2.68 16.78
N THR A 28 22.82 2.35 16.54
CA THR A 28 22.30 0.99 16.67
C THR A 28 21.59 0.58 15.39
N HIS A 29 21.89 -0.61 14.86
CA HIS A 29 21.38 -1.07 13.56
C HIS A 29 21.58 -0.05 12.42
N ASN A 30 22.74 0.62 12.41
CA ASN A 30 23.06 1.70 11.48
C ASN A 30 22.02 2.86 11.47
N SER A 31 21.41 3.12 12.62
CA SER A 31 20.40 4.16 12.82
C SER A 31 20.64 4.92 14.11
N ILE A 32 20.05 6.11 14.21
CA ILE A 32 20.09 6.94 15.42
C ILE A 32 18.67 7.39 15.81
N PRO A 33 18.36 7.52 17.11
CA PRO A 33 17.07 8.02 17.54
C PRO A 33 16.93 9.53 17.23
N ALA A 34 15.97 9.91 16.39
CA ALA A 34 15.68 11.31 16.09
C ALA A 34 15.33 12.13 17.36
N THR A 35 14.85 11.47 18.42
CA THR A 35 14.57 12.10 19.72
C THR A 35 15.81 12.60 20.44
N ALA A 36 17.02 12.13 20.12
CA ALA A 36 18.26 12.64 20.71
C ALA A 36 18.48 14.12 20.41
N PHE A 37 18.03 14.60 19.24
CA PHE A 37 18.13 16.01 18.85
C PHE A 37 17.30 16.96 19.74
N LYS A 38 16.37 16.44 20.56
CA LYS A 38 15.68 17.25 21.59
C LYS A 38 16.62 17.83 22.64
N ALA A 39 17.79 17.21 22.84
CA ALA A 39 18.80 17.73 23.75
C ALA A 39 19.48 19.00 23.20
N LEU A 40 19.47 19.23 21.90
CA LEU A 40 20.01 20.43 21.26
C LEU A 40 18.95 21.52 21.26
N LYS A 41 19.11 22.48 22.17
CA LYS A 41 18.24 23.64 22.35
C LYS A 41 19.08 24.89 22.12
N ALA A 42 18.58 25.81 21.32
CA ALA A 42 19.19 27.12 21.12
C ALA A 42 18.23 28.19 21.62
N PRO A 43 18.74 29.31 22.17
CA PRO A 43 17.89 30.46 22.43
C PRO A 43 17.33 30.99 21.11
N GLN A 44 16.11 31.50 21.17
CA GLN A 44 15.56 32.27 20.06
C GLN A 44 16.30 33.61 19.99
N ASP A 45 16.97 33.86 18.86
CA ASP A 45 17.57 35.15 18.53
C ASP A 45 16.56 36.03 17.78
N SER A 46 16.08 37.09 18.42
CA SER A 46 15.15 38.06 17.80
C SER A 46 15.78 38.94 16.74
N SER A 47 17.12 39.00 16.66
CA SER A 47 17.84 39.73 15.62
C SER A 47 18.00 38.92 14.33
N ASN A 48 17.82 37.60 14.38
CA ASN A 48 17.87 36.74 13.19
C ASN A 48 16.49 36.75 12.49
N PRO A 49 16.37 37.33 11.27
CA PRO A 49 15.09 37.41 10.57
C PRO A 49 14.52 36.04 10.16
N SER A 50 15.33 34.98 10.20
CA SER A 50 14.89 33.61 9.94
C SER A 50 14.25 32.94 11.16
N HIS A 51 14.44 33.49 12.35
CA HIS A 51 13.84 32.97 13.58
C HIS A 51 12.43 33.54 13.76
N ARG A 52 11.51 32.68 14.15
CA ARG A 52 10.13 33.05 14.42
C ARG A 52 9.69 32.61 15.80
N ASP A 53 8.72 33.33 16.36
CA ASP A 53 8.11 32.98 17.65
C ASP A 53 7.42 31.61 17.59
N GLU A 54 6.97 31.21 16.40
CA GLU A 54 6.35 29.89 16.19
C GLU A 54 7.36 28.74 16.08
N ASP A 55 8.65 29.03 15.92
CA ASP A 55 9.71 28.02 15.92
C ASP A 55 9.93 27.55 17.37
N ASP A 56 9.59 26.30 17.66
CA ASP A 56 9.61 25.67 19.00
C ASP A 56 11.05 25.42 19.52
N PHE A 57 11.83 26.48 19.72
CA PHE A 57 13.22 26.44 20.19
C PHE A 57 13.36 25.75 21.57
N ALA A 58 12.38 25.96 22.46
CA ALA A 58 12.41 25.47 23.85
C ALA A 58 12.34 23.93 23.95
N SER A 59 11.67 23.28 22.99
CA SER A 59 11.51 21.83 22.98
C SER A 59 12.62 21.10 22.19
N GLY A 60 13.64 21.82 21.73
CA GLY A 60 14.82 21.31 21.04
C GLY A 60 14.64 21.07 19.54
N LEU A 61 15.73 20.71 18.86
CA LEU A 61 15.78 20.58 17.41
C LEU A 61 14.84 19.48 16.88
N ARG A 62 14.40 19.64 15.64
CA ARG A 62 13.57 18.68 14.90
C ARG A 62 14.29 18.26 13.63
N ILE A 63 14.07 17.01 13.25
CA ILE A 63 14.46 16.49 11.94
C ILE A 63 13.30 16.75 10.98
N TYR A 64 13.59 17.47 9.90
CA TYR A 64 12.65 17.70 8.81
C TYR A 64 13.00 16.75 7.66
N ASP A 65 12.21 15.68 7.53
CA ASP A 65 12.38 14.65 6.50
C ASP A 65 11.03 14.43 5.77
N PRO A 66 10.66 15.33 4.85
CA PRO A 66 9.40 15.20 4.11
C PRO A 66 9.36 13.85 3.36
N ALA A 67 8.21 13.17 3.42
CA ALA A 67 7.99 11.85 2.84
C ALA A 67 8.87 10.70 3.40
N PHE A 68 9.51 10.89 4.55
CA PHE A 68 10.32 9.86 5.23
C PHE A 68 11.46 9.32 4.35
N MET A 69 12.11 10.20 3.58
CA MET A 69 13.08 9.81 2.56
C MET A 69 14.34 9.16 3.16
N ASN A 70 14.64 9.42 4.44
CA ASN A 70 15.74 8.82 5.17
C ASN A 70 15.37 8.52 6.64
N THR A 71 14.11 8.15 6.89
CA THR A 71 13.61 7.84 8.23
C THR A 71 13.12 6.40 8.32
N ALA A 72 13.76 5.58 9.14
CA ALA A 72 13.24 4.27 9.52
C ALA A 72 12.11 4.45 10.54
N ALA A 73 10.85 4.24 10.11
CA ALA A 73 9.67 4.52 10.93
C ALA A 73 9.37 3.44 11.99
N LEU A 74 9.80 2.20 11.76
CA LEU A 74 9.63 1.09 12.71
C LEU A 74 10.73 0.04 12.55
N SER A 75 10.93 -0.77 13.59
CA SER A 75 11.72 -2.01 13.51
C SER A 75 10.84 -3.15 12.99
N SER A 76 11.36 -3.99 12.08
CA SER A 76 10.62 -5.10 11.51
C SER A 76 11.44 -6.38 11.41
N LYS A 77 10.75 -7.52 11.55
CA LYS A 77 11.26 -8.86 11.31
C LYS A 77 10.54 -9.54 10.14
N ILE A 78 9.71 -8.81 9.37
CA ILE A 78 8.79 -9.39 8.38
C ILE A 78 9.48 -9.54 7.03
N THR A 79 9.90 -8.43 6.44
CA THR A 79 10.49 -8.40 5.11
C THR A 79 11.77 -7.61 5.12
N TYR A 80 12.76 -8.12 4.39
CA TYR A 80 14.03 -7.45 4.16
C TYR A 80 14.26 -7.27 2.65
N ILE A 81 14.79 -6.10 2.29
CA ILE A 81 15.13 -5.77 0.91
C ILE A 81 16.59 -5.28 0.87
N ASP A 82 17.40 -5.91 0.01
CA ASP A 82 18.68 -5.36 -0.44
C ASP A 82 18.52 -4.91 -1.89
N GLY A 83 18.41 -3.59 -2.07
CA GLY A 83 18.23 -2.98 -3.39
C GLY A 83 19.44 -3.15 -4.31
N GLU A 84 20.64 -3.18 -3.74
CA GLU A 84 21.87 -3.30 -4.53
C GLU A 84 22.05 -4.75 -5.01
N LYS A 85 21.80 -5.72 -4.13
CA LYS A 85 21.94 -7.14 -4.47
C LYS A 85 20.71 -7.73 -5.17
N GLY A 86 19.59 -7.01 -5.22
CA GLY A 86 18.36 -7.54 -5.77
C GLY A 86 17.77 -8.64 -4.89
N THR A 87 17.85 -8.50 -3.56
CA THR A 87 17.34 -9.49 -2.61
C THR A 87 16.01 -9.04 -2.03
N LEU A 88 15.03 -9.94 -2.00
CA LEU A 88 13.77 -9.80 -1.27
C LEU A 88 13.59 -11.05 -0.43
N MET A 89 13.43 -10.88 0.89
CA MET A 89 13.19 -12.00 1.80
C MET A 89 11.96 -11.75 2.66
N HIS A 90 11.12 -12.77 2.79
CA HIS A 90 10.07 -12.82 3.81
C HIS A 90 10.52 -13.76 4.92
N ARG A 91 10.62 -13.25 6.15
CA ARG A 91 11.11 -13.99 7.32
C ARG A 91 12.45 -14.71 7.07
N GLY A 92 13.32 -14.12 6.25
CA GLY A 92 14.62 -14.68 5.88
C GLY A 92 14.61 -15.66 4.70
N TYR A 93 13.44 -16.06 4.19
CA TYR A 93 13.34 -16.90 3.00
C TYR A 93 13.35 -16.04 1.73
N PRO A 94 14.23 -16.32 0.75
CA PRO A 94 14.24 -15.61 -0.53
C PRO A 94 12.91 -15.76 -1.28
N ILE A 95 12.44 -14.68 -1.90
CA ILE A 95 11.15 -14.64 -2.58
C ILE A 95 11.01 -15.69 -3.67
N GLU A 96 12.11 -15.99 -4.38
CA GLU A 96 12.16 -17.01 -5.42
C GLU A 96 11.86 -18.41 -4.89
N GLN A 97 12.32 -18.74 -3.68
CA GLN A 97 12.04 -20.04 -3.09
C GLN A 97 10.57 -20.16 -2.68
N LEU A 98 10.01 -19.08 -2.12
CA LEU A 98 8.61 -19.04 -1.72
C LEU A 98 7.69 -19.12 -2.95
N ALA A 99 7.99 -18.37 -4.01
CA ALA A 99 7.18 -18.37 -5.21
C ALA A 99 7.22 -19.72 -5.97
N GLU A 100 8.35 -20.44 -5.94
CA GLU A 100 8.49 -21.74 -6.60
C GLU A 100 7.90 -22.90 -5.78
N LYS A 101 8.00 -22.85 -4.44
CA LYS A 101 7.74 -24.02 -3.57
C LYS A 101 6.53 -23.90 -2.67
N SER A 102 5.96 -22.70 -2.54
CA SER A 102 4.89 -22.39 -1.60
C SER A 102 3.59 -22.00 -2.33
N ASP A 103 2.57 -21.70 -1.55
CA ASP A 103 1.34 -21.05 -1.98
C ASP A 103 1.12 -19.75 -1.19
N PHE A 104 0.17 -18.93 -1.63
CA PHE A 104 -0.09 -17.65 -0.98
C PHE A 104 -0.50 -17.78 0.49
N LEU A 105 -1.26 -18.81 0.87
CA LEU A 105 -1.75 -18.94 2.24
C LEU A 105 -0.63 -19.39 3.19
N GLU A 106 0.28 -20.26 2.76
CA GLU A 106 1.49 -20.60 3.51
C GLU A 106 2.38 -19.36 3.69
N VAL A 107 2.58 -18.54 2.65
CA VAL A 107 3.32 -17.27 2.75
C VAL A 107 2.61 -16.28 3.67
N ALA A 108 1.28 -16.19 3.64
CA ALA A 108 0.51 -15.35 4.55
C ALA A 108 0.70 -15.81 6.01
N TYR A 109 0.70 -17.12 6.26
CA TYR A 109 0.99 -17.68 7.58
C TYR A 109 2.40 -17.28 8.05
N LEU A 110 3.41 -17.48 7.19
CA LEU A 110 4.80 -17.10 7.45
C LEU A 110 4.93 -15.62 7.81
N LEU A 111 4.32 -14.73 7.02
CA LEU A 111 4.35 -13.30 7.25
C LEU A 111 3.71 -12.93 8.60
N ILE A 112 2.57 -13.53 8.96
CA ILE A 112 1.80 -13.16 10.14
C ILE A 112 2.37 -13.77 11.43
N TYR A 113 2.80 -15.04 11.38
CA TYR A 113 3.20 -15.81 12.55
C TYR A 113 4.71 -15.97 12.71
N GLY A 114 5.50 -15.69 11.67
CA GLY A 114 6.95 -15.62 11.73
C GLY A 114 7.69 -16.87 11.27
N GLU A 115 7.02 -18.02 11.23
CA GLU A 115 7.60 -19.32 10.87
C GLU A 115 6.71 -20.03 9.85
N LEU A 116 7.29 -20.95 9.07
CA LEU A 116 6.52 -21.80 8.17
C LEU A 116 5.64 -22.77 8.98
N PRO A 117 4.39 -23.04 8.54
CA PRO A 117 3.51 -23.97 9.23
C PRO A 117 3.97 -25.42 9.02
N SER A 118 3.84 -26.25 10.06
CA SER A 118 3.81 -27.71 9.87
C SER A 118 2.57 -28.12 9.06
N LYS A 119 2.58 -29.34 8.49
CA LYS A 119 1.44 -29.84 7.70
C LYS A 119 0.08 -29.72 8.42
N PRO A 120 -0.09 -30.14 9.70
CA PRO A 120 -1.36 -29.95 10.41
C PRO A 120 -1.74 -28.48 10.63
N GLN A 121 -0.76 -27.59 10.84
CA GLN A 121 -1.00 -26.15 10.95
C GLN A 121 -1.46 -25.56 9.61
N SER A 122 -0.85 -25.98 8.50
CA SER A 122 -1.21 -25.55 7.16
C SER A 122 -2.62 -26.02 6.78
N GLU A 123 -2.95 -27.29 7.01
CA GLU A 123 -4.30 -27.83 6.76
C GLU A 123 -5.37 -27.08 7.55
N ARG A 124 -5.10 -26.82 8.84
CA ARG A 124 -6.00 -26.04 9.69
C ARG A 124 -6.13 -24.59 9.21
N TRP A 125 -5.02 -23.95 8.87
CA TRP A 125 -4.98 -22.57 8.38
C TRP A 125 -5.80 -22.39 7.11
N HIS A 126 -5.60 -23.28 6.14
CA HIS A 126 -6.38 -23.35 4.91
C HIS A 126 -7.87 -23.51 5.20
N TRP A 127 -8.22 -24.48 6.05
CA TRP A 127 -9.60 -24.72 6.44
C TRP A 127 -10.23 -23.49 7.11
N GLU A 128 -9.57 -22.90 8.10
CA GLU A 128 -10.07 -21.74 8.83
C GLU A 128 -10.32 -20.55 7.89
N ILE A 129 -9.40 -20.25 6.97
CA ILE A 129 -9.57 -19.16 6.00
C ILE A 129 -10.70 -19.43 5.03
N MET A 130 -10.72 -20.61 4.42
CA MET A 130 -11.72 -20.95 3.39
C MET A 130 -13.14 -21.02 3.95
N HIS A 131 -13.30 -21.27 5.25
CA HIS A 131 -14.59 -21.25 5.95
C HIS A 131 -15.00 -19.86 6.49
N HIS A 132 -14.15 -18.83 6.32
CA HIS A 132 -14.48 -17.44 6.68
C HIS A 132 -14.61 -16.50 5.47
N THR A 133 -14.78 -17.06 4.28
CA THR A 133 -14.93 -16.36 3.00
C THR A 133 -16.28 -15.66 2.81
N PHE A 134 -17.33 -16.13 3.48
CA PHE A 134 -18.68 -15.55 3.37
C PHE A 134 -18.76 -14.11 3.91
N LEU A 135 -19.54 -13.29 3.21
CA LEU A 135 -19.97 -11.96 3.67
C LEU A 135 -21.37 -12.07 4.28
N SER A 136 -21.68 -11.19 5.23
CA SER A 136 -23.07 -10.98 5.65
C SER A 136 -23.91 -10.53 4.45
N ASP A 137 -25.17 -10.96 4.39
CA ASP A 137 -26.11 -10.51 3.35
C ASP A 137 -26.32 -9.00 3.39
N ASP A 138 -26.35 -8.39 4.58
CA ASP A 138 -26.46 -6.93 4.74
C ASP A 138 -25.26 -6.21 4.14
N LEU A 139 -24.05 -6.71 4.41
CA LEU A 139 -22.83 -6.16 3.85
C LEU A 139 -22.79 -6.35 2.32
N SER A 140 -23.25 -7.50 1.82
CA SER A 140 -23.36 -7.77 0.39
C SER A 140 -24.35 -6.82 -0.29
N ARG A 141 -25.52 -6.55 0.32
CA ARG A 141 -26.49 -5.55 -0.16
C ARG A 141 -25.90 -4.15 -0.18
N MET A 142 -25.20 -3.76 0.88
CA MET A 142 -24.53 -2.46 0.93
C MET A 142 -23.48 -2.35 -0.18
N MET A 143 -22.71 -3.41 -0.41
CA MET A 143 -21.72 -3.48 -1.49
C MET A 143 -22.38 -3.34 -2.87
N GLN A 144 -23.51 -4.02 -3.13
CA GLN A 144 -24.27 -3.95 -4.38
C GLN A 144 -24.85 -2.55 -4.69
N SER A 145 -24.94 -1.66 -3.71
CA SER A 145 -25.45 -0.29 -3.91
C SER A 145 -24.48 0.63 -4.67
N HIS A 146 -23.22 0.22 -4.85
CA HIS A 146 -22.27 0.95 -5.69
C HIS A 146 -22.70 0.91 -7.15
N ARG A 147 -22.43 1.98 -7.89
CA ARG A 147 -22.61 2.00 -9.34
C ARG A 147 -21.63 1.02 -10.01
N TYR A 148 -22.04 0.46 -11.14
CA TYR A 148 -21.19 -0.42 -11.96
C TYR A 148 -19.90 0.27 -12.46
N ASP A 149 -19.90 1.61 -12.58
CA ASP A 149 -18.75 2.42 -13.00
C ASP A 149 -17.95 2.99 -11.82
N ALA A 150 -18.25 2.58 -10.59
CA ALA A 150 -17.42 2.90 -9.44
C ALA A 150 -16.08 2.17 -9.55
N HIS A 151 -14.99 2.87 -9.22
CA HIS A 151 -13.66 2.27 -9.26
C HIS A 151 -13.59 1.06 -8.30
N PRO A 152 -13.10 -0.12 -8.72
CA PRO A 152 -13.06 -1.33 -7.88
C PRO A 152 -12.39 -1.15 -6.51
N MET A 153 -11.30 -0.37 -6.43
CA MET A 153 -10.67 -0.02 -5.15
C MET A 153 -11.55 0.81 -4.21
N ALA A 154 -12.42 1.68 -4.73
CA ALA A 154 -13.35 2.43 -3.90
C ALA A 154 -14.37 1.47 -3.24
N ILE A 155 -14.85 0.47 -4.00
CA ILE A 155 -15.71 -0.60 -3.49
C ILE A 155 -14.97 -1.46 -2.47
N PHE A 156 -13.73 -1.86 -2.76
CA PHE A 156 -12.91 -2.67 -1.86
C PHE A 156 -12.67 -1.96 -0.51
N ALA A 157 -12.21 -0.70 -0.55
CA ALA A 157 -11.93 0.09 0.64
C ALA A 157 -13.20 0.41 1.44
N SER A 158 -14.30 0.79 0.78
CA SER A 158 -15.57 1.10 1.46
C SER A 158 -16.17 -0.14 2.12
N THR A 159 -16.05 -1.30 1.49
CA THR A 159 -16.57 -2.56 2.02
C THR A 159 -15.77 -3.00 3.25
N PHE A 160 -14.43 -2.91 3.23
CA PHE A 160 -13.63 -3.14 4.44
C PHE A 160 -13.93 -2.12 5.53
N SER A 161 -14.08 -0.84 5.19
CA SER A 161 -14.49 0.17 6.18
C SER A 161 -15.83 -0.17 6.82
N ALA A 162 -16.81 -0.64 6.03
CA ALA A 162 -18.12 -1.02 6.54
C ALA A 162 -18.09 -2.31 7.37
N MET A 163 -17.21 -3.27 7.07
CA MET A 163 -17.05 -4.48 7.89
C MET A 163 -16.78 -4.17 9.37
N SER A 164 -16.14 -3.04 9.68
CA SER A 164 -15.95 -2.58 11.06
C SER A 164 -17.27 -2.46 11.82
N ALA A 165 -18.34 -1.97 11.17
CA ALA A 165 -19.66 -1.80 11.75
C ALA A 165 -20.41 -3.13 11.93
N PHE A 166 -20.06 -4.15 11.14
CA PHE A 166 -20.57 -5.52 11.28
C PHE A 166 -19.77 -6.36 12.28
N SER A 167 -18.70 -5.81 12.86
CA SER A 167 -17.82 -6.51 13.80
C SER A 167 -17.59 -5.70 15.07
N PRO A 168 -18.62 -5.36 15.86
CA PRO A 168 -18.46 -4.59 17.10
C PRO A 168 -17.57 -5.29 18.15
N GLU A 169 -17.43 -6.62 18.07
CA GLU A 169 -16.49 -7.39 18.89
C GLU A 169 -15.02 -7.19 18.49
N ALA A 170 -14.78 -6.61 17.32
CA ALA A 170 -13.44 -6.27 16.83
C ALA A 170 -13.08 -4.80 17.10
N ASN A 171 -13.97 -4.00 17.69
CA ASN A 171 -13.73 -2.57 17.85
C ASN A 171 -13.14 -2.26 19.25
N PRO A 172 -11.88 -1.81 19.37
CA PRO A 172 -11.28 -1.49 20.67
C PRO A 172 -11.95 -0.32 21.38
N ALA A 173 -12.64 0.58 20.68
CA ALA A 173 -13.43 1.64 21.32
C ALA A 173 -14.69 1.09 22.03
N LEU A 174 -15.17 -0.10 21.64
CA LEU A 174 -16.32 -0.78 22.25
C LEU A 174 -15.89 -1.86 23.25
N GLN A 175 -14.82 -2.60 22.96
CA GLN A 175 -14.36 -3.74 23.77
C GLN A 175 -13.21 -3.38 24.74
N GLY A 176 -12.65 -2.17 24.63
CA GLY A 176 -11.50 -1.69 25.40
C GLY A 176 -10.22 -1.59 24.57
N GLN A 177 -9.45 -0.52 24.81
CA GLN A 177 -8.27 -0.16 24.02
C GLN A 177 -7.22 -1.28 23.86
N ASN A 178 -7.12 -2.17 24.86
CA ASN A 178 -6.13 -3.24 24.90
C ASN A 178 -6.67 -4.58 24.37
N LEU A 179 -7.81 -4.60 23.66
CA LEU A 179 -8.45 -5.83 23.14
C LEU A 179 -7.45 -6.80 22.55
N TYR A 180 -6.66 -6.36 21.57
CA TYR A 180 -5.71 -7.23 20.84
C TYR A 180 -4.38 -7.46 21.55
N ILE A 181 -4.10 -6.67 22.59
CA ILE A 181 -2.94 -6.91 23.46
C ILE A 181 -3.27 -8.06 24.42
N ASN A 182 -4.47 -8.03 25.00
CA ASN A 182 -4.90 -8.95 26.04
C ASN A 182 -5.53 -10.24 25.48
N ASP A 183 -6.16 -10.18 24.31
CA ASP A 183 -6.86 -11.30 23.71
C ASP A 183 -6.32 -11.61 22.30
N LYS A 184 -5.40 -12.58 22.24
CA LYS A 184 -4.85 -13.08 20.98
C LYS A 184 -5.85 -13.91 20.18
N ALA A 185 -6.85 -14.51 20.82
CA ALA A 185 -7.91 -15.22 20.11
C ALA A 185 -8.78 -14.23 19.34
N ALA A 186 -9.13 -13.09 19.93
CA ALA A 186 -9.82 -12.00 19.24
C ALA A 186 -9.02 -11.49 18.04
N MET A 187 -7.70 -11.30 18.19
CA MET A 187 -6.81 -10.92 17.09
C MET A 187 -6.82 -11.97 15.96
N ASN A 188 -6.49 -13.23 16.27
CA ASN A 188 -6.39 -14.30 15.28
C ASN A 188 -7.72 -14.53 14.54
N LYS A 189 -8.85 -14.41 15.24
CA LYS A 189 -10.19 -14.49 14.63
C LYS A 189 -10.39 -13.42 13.54
N GLN A 190 -9.96 -12.19 13.79
CA GLN A 190 -10.08 -11.13 12.77
C GLN A 190 -9.11 -11.34 11.61
N ILE A 191 -7.90 -11.83 11.87
CA ILE A 191 -6.91 -12.15 10.82
C ILE A 191 -7.49 -13.14 9.81
N VAL A 192 -8.01 -14.27 10.29
CA VAL A 192 -8.63 -15.30 9.45
C VAL A 192 -9.82 -14.74 8.67
N ARG A 193 -10.69 -13.96 9.33
CA ARG A 193 -11.86 -13.35 8.69
C ARG A 193 -11.49 -12.37 7.58
N ILE A 194 -10.49 -11.55 7.81
CA ILE A 194 -10.04 -10.55 6.85
C ILE A 194 -9.43 -11.24 5.62
N LEU A 195 -8.52 -12.20 5.82
CA LEU A 195 -7.92 -12.96 4.72
C LEU A 195 -8.99 -13.72 3.93
N GLY A 196 -9.91 -14.41 4.61
CA GLY A 196 -11.01 -15.11 3.95
C GLY A 196 -11.89 -14.19 3.11
N LYS A 197 -12.20 -12.98 3.61
CA LYS A 197 -13.12 -12.06 2.93
C LYS A 197 -12.47 -11.26 1.80
N ALA A 198 -11.15 -11.12 1.77
CA ALA A 198 -10.46 -10.31 0.76
C ALA A 198 -10.79 -10.77 -0.68
N THR A 199 -10.80 -12.08 -0.93
CA THR A 199 -11.14 -12.65 -2.25
C THR A 199 -12.61 -12.46 -2.60
N THR A 200 -13.52 -12.64 -1.64
CA THR A 200 -14.96 -12.43 -1.85
C THR A 200 -15.28 -10.97 -2.16
N VAL A 201 -14.67 -10.02 -1.43
CA VAL A 201 -14.81 -8.59 -1.72
C VAL A 201 -14.23 -8.25 -3.11
N ALA A 202 -13.08 -8.81 -3.48
CA ALA A 202 -12.52 -8.58 -4.81
C ALA A 202 -13.43 -9.15 -5.91
N ALA A 203 -13.89 -10.39 -5.78
CA ALA A 203 -14.77 -11.03 -6.76
C ALA A 203 -16.10 -10.27 -6.90
N ASN A 204 -16.71 -9.87 -5.80
CA ASN A 204 -17.94 -9.09 -5.82
C ASN A 204 -17.73 -7.70 -6.43
N ALA A 205 -16.57 -7.06 -6.24
CA ALA A 205 -16.25 -5.79 -6.88
C ALA A 205 -16.13 -5.94 -8.41
N MET A 206 -15.51 -7.04 -8.88
CA MET A 206 -15.50 -7.37 -10.31
C MET A 206 -16.91 -7.61 -10.84
N ARG A 207 -17.76 -8.32 -10.09
CA ARG A 207 -19.14 -8.58 -10.49
C ARG A 207 -20.01 -7.33 -10.57
N ILE A 208 -19.84 -6.37 -9.64
CA ILE A 208 -20.47 -5.05 -9.74
C ILE A 208 -20.04 -4.37 -11.04
N ARG A 209 -18.74 -4.37 -11.32
CA ARG A 209 -18.15 -3.73 -12.51
C ARG A 209 -18.73 -4.26 -13.82
N ILE A 210 -19.00 -5.57 -13.89
CA ILE A 210 -19.59 -6.23 -15.07
C ILE A 210 -21.11 -6.42 -14.96
N ASN A 211 -21.74 -5.80 -13.96
CA ASN A 211 -23.18 -5.83 -13.68
C ASN A 211 -23.76 -7.25 -13.60
N ARG A 212 -23.14 -8.12 -12.79
CA ARG A 212 -23.57 -9.51 -12.56
C ARG A 212 -23.94 -9.78 -11.09
N PRO A 213 -24.85 -10.72 -10.81
CA PRO A 213 -25.15 -11.18 -9.45
C PRO A 213 -23.93 -11.82 -8.79
N PHE A 214 -23.82 -11.70 -7.46
CA PHE A 214 -22.77 -12.35 -6.68
C PHE A 214 -22.88 -13.87 -6.72
N VAL A 215 -21.73 -14.54 -6.72
CA VAL A 215 -21.62 -15.99 -6.54
C VAL A 215 -21.00 -16.26 -5.18
N LEU A 216 -21.56 -17.24 -4.48
CA LEU A 216 -21.08 -17.63 -3.15
C LEU A 216 -19.73 -18.34 -3.26
N PRO A 217 -18.84 -18.13 -2.27
CA PRO A 217 -17.56 -18.83 -2.22
C PRO A 217 -17.75 -20.34 -2.02
N ARG A 218 -16.75 -21.08 -2.46
CA ARG A 218 -16.62 -22.54 -2.31
C ARG A 218 -15.39 -22.86 -1.47
N SER A 219 -15.60 -23.55 -0.35
CA SER A 219 -14.52 -23.90 0.59
C SER A 219 -13.71 -25.13 0.18
N ASP A 220 -14.13 -25.84 -0.86
CA ASP A 220 -13.43 -27.00 -1.44
C ASP A 220 -12.41 -26.63 -2.52
N LEU A 221 -12.34 -25.35 -2.91
CA LEU A 221 -11.36 -24.81 -3.85
C LEU A 221 -10.17 -24.18 -3.10
N SER A 222 -9.02 -24.04 -3.77
CA SER A 222 -7.92 -23.23 -3.24
C SER A 222 -8.29 -21.73 -3.21
N TYR A 223 -7.45 -20.92 -2.56
CA TYR A 223 -7.72 -19.50 -2.34
C TYR A 223 -7.93 -18.71 -3.65
N THR A 224 -7.09 -18.96 -4.66
CA THR A 224 -7.17 -18.30 -5.97
C THR A 224 -8.18 -18.96 -6.90
N GLU A 225 -8.36 -20.28 -6.84
CA GLU A 225 -9.46 -20.95 -7.55
C GLU A 225 -10.82 -20.43 -7.08
N ASN A 226 -11.03 -20.28 -5.76
CA ASN A 226 -12.26 -19.73 -5.23
C ASN A 226 -12.53 -18.30 -5.72
N MET A 227 -11.49 -17.46 -5.80
CA MET A 227 -11.63 -16.10 -6.32
C MET A 227 -12.03 -16.08 -7.80
N LEU A 228 -11.35 -16.87 -8.64
CA LEU A 228 -11.69 -17.00 -10.07
C LEU A 228 -13.07 -17.62 -10.27
N PHE A 229 -13.41 -18.65 -9.49
CA PHE A 229 -14.74 -19.26 -9.47
C PHE A 229 -15.82 -18.22 -9.19
N MET A 230 -15.66 -17.45 -8.12
CA MET A 230 -16.62 -16.39 -7.79
C MET A 230 -16.68 -15.30 -8.85
N MET A 231 -15.67 -15.06 -9.68
CA MET A 231 -15.71 -14.05 -10.75
C MET A 231 -16.39 -14.58 -12.01
N ASP A 232 -16.07 -15.80 -12.40
CA ASP A 232 -16.32 -16.30 -13.75
C ASP A 232 -17.52 -17.25 -13.82
N HIS A 233 -17.85 -17.95 -12.73
CA HIS A 233 -18.94 -18.93 -12.73
C HIS A 233 -20.25 -18.30 -13.21
N MET A 234 -20.80 -18.87 -14.29
CA MET A 234 -22.11 -18.52 -14.82
C MET A 234 -23.14 -19.58 -14.41
N ASN A 235 -24.41 -19.43 -14.81
CA ASN A 235 -25.45 -20.44 -14.59
C ASN A 235 -25.27 -21.69 -15.48
N GLU A 236 -24.04 -22.16 -15.66
CA GLU A 236 -23.72 -23.30 -16.52
C GLU A 236 -24.22 -24.62 -15.91
N PRO A 237 -24.74 -25.56 -16.73
CA PRO A 237 -25.29 -26.83 -16.23
C PRO A 237 -24.26 -27.76 -15.59
N SER A 238 -22.97 -27.59 -15.91
CA SER A 238 -21.84 -28.32 -15.33
C SER A 238 -21.16 -27.51 -14.23
N SER A 239 -20.53 -28.16 -13.26
CA SER A 239 -19.70 -27.49 -12.25
C SER A 239 -18.50 -26.80 -12.92
N TYR A 240 -18.60 -25.49 -13.17
CA TYR A 240 -17.46 -24.67 -13.57
C TYR A 240 -16.33 -24.83 -12.56
N VAL A 241 -15.11 -25.09 -13.05
CA VAL A 241 -13.88 -25.12 -12.27
C VAL A 241 -12.84 -24.30 -13.03
N PRO A 242 -12.19 -23.31 -12.40
CA PRO A 242 -11.11 -22.56 -13.03
C PRO A 242 -9.98 -23.47 -13.52
N ASP A 243 -9.27 -23.09 -14.58
CA ASP A 243 -8.06 -23.82 -15.01
C ASP A 243 -7.01 -23.77 -13.88
N PRO A 244 -6.56 -24.92 -13.35
CA PRO A 244 -5.67 -24.97 -12.19
C PRO A 244 -4.32 -24.30 -12.46
N ARG A 245 -3.88 -24.23 -13.72
CA ARG A 245 -2.64 -23.54 -14.10
C ARG A 245 -2.80 -22.03 -14.03
N LEU A 246 -3.96 -21.49 -14.44
CA LEU A 246 -4.27 -20.06 -14.31
C LEU A 246 -4.45 -19.67 -12.84
N ALA A 247 -5.09 -20.53 -12.04
CA ALA A 247 -5.19 -20.33 -10.60
C ALA A 247 -3.81 -20.35 -9.91
N LYS A 248 -2.90 -21.25 -10.33
CA LYS A 248 -1.51 -21.26 -9.83
C LYS A 248 -0.73 -20.04 -10.28
N ALA A 249 -0.91 -19.56 -11.51
CA ALA A 249 -0.31 -18.31 -11.97
C ALA A 249 -0.73 -17.11 -11.09
N LEU A 250 -2.03 -17.02 -10.76
CA LEU A 250 -2.55 -15.99 -9.85
C LEU A 250 -1.99 -16.15 -8.42
N ASP A 251 -1.86 -17.38 -7.93
CA ASP A 251 -1.29 -17.69 -6.61
C ASP A 251 0.17 -17.23 -6.50
N VAL A 252 0.99 -17.48 -7.51
CA VAL A 252 2.37 -16.97 -7.56
C VAL A 252 2.38 -15.44 -7.58
N LEU A 253 1.51 -14.79 -8.37
CA LEU A 253 1.40 -13.33 -8.34
C LEU A 253 1.02 -12.83 -6.95
N PHE A 254 0.16 -13.53 -6.23
CA PHE A 254 -0.20 -13.20 -4.86
C PHE A 254 0.99 -13.32 -3.90
N VAL A 255 1.79 -14.38 -3.99
CA VAL A 255 3.05 -14.51 -3.25
C VAL A 255 3.97 -13.31 -3.51
N LEU A 256 4.18 -12.94 -4.77
CA LEU A 256 5.09 -11.83 -5.15
C LEU A 256 4.63 -10.44 -4.68
N HIS A 257 3.34 -10.29 -4.38
CA HIS A 257 2.75 -9.03 -3.91
C HIS A 257 2.38 -9.07 -2.42
N ALA A 258 2.57 -10.19 -1.73
CA ALA A 258 2.10 -10.41 -0.35
C ALA A 258 2.62 -9.35 0.63
N ASP A 259 3.91 -9.01 0.55
CA ASP A 259 4.49 -7.90 1.31
C ASP A 259 5.65 -7.24 0.57
N HIS A 260 5.96 -5.99 0.92
CA HIS A 260 7.10 -5.27 0.36
C HIS A 260 7.57 -4.15 1.30
N GLU A 261 7.84 -4.50 2.57
CA GLU A 261 8.40 -3.59 3.58
C GLU A 261 7.54 -2.32 3.82
N MET A 262 8.12 -1.20 4.28
CA MET A 262 7.42 0.03 4.67
C MET A 262 7.08 0.93 3.47
N ASN A 263 6.34 0.39 2.50
CA ASN A 263 5.74 1.18 1.42
C ASN A 263 4.56 2.04 1.92
N CYS A 264 4.04 2.94 1.07
CA CYS A 264 2.98 3.89 1.43
C CYS A 264 1.75 3.24 2.08
N SER A 265 1.27 2.12 1.54
CA SER A 265 0.10 1.41 2.10
C SER A 265 0.37 0.72 3.43
N THR A 266 1.55 0.12 3.60
CA THR A 266 1.98 -0.47 4.88
C THR A 266 2.19 0.62 5.94
N ALA A 267 2.76 1.76 5.55
CA ALA A 267 2.89 2.94 6.42
C ALA A 267 1.52 3.49 6.84
N ALA A 268 0.53 3.54 5.94
CA ALA A 268 -0.83 3.93 6.28
C ALA A 268 -1.50 2.94 7.26
N MET A 269 -1.39 1.63 7.00
CA MET A 269 -1.89 0.57 7.89
C MET A 269 -1.34 0.74 9.31
N THR A 270 -0.03 0.92 9.44
CA THR A 270 0.65 1.03 10.73
C THR A 270 0.40 2.38 11.41
N HIS A 271 0.32 3.47 10.64
CA HIS A 271 0.00 4.79 11.18
C HIS A 271 -1.42 4.81 11.78
N VAL A 272 -2.42 4.34 11.02
CA VAL A 272 -3.80 4.27 11.50
C VAL A 272 -3.95 3.22 12.60
N GLY A 273 -3.32 2.04 12.46
CA GLY A 273 -3.30 1.01 13.50
C GLY A 273 -2.70 1.48 14.83
N SER A 274 -1.78 2.45 14.82
CA SER A 274 -1.18 3.01 16.04
C SER A 274 -2.18 3.75 16.94
N SER A 275 -3.35 4.14 16.42
CA SER A 275 -4.45 4.71 17.23
C SER A 275 -5.33 3.64 17.87
N LEU A 276 -5.00 2.35 17.71
CA LEU A 276 -5.77 1.20 18.19
C LEU A 276 -7.18 1.14 17.60
N VAL A 277 -7.33 1.53 16.33
CA VAL A 277 -8.57 1.28 15.59
C VAL A 277 -8.72 -0.20 15.25
N ASP A 278 -9.93 -0.64 14.93
CA ASP A 278 -10.19 -2.00 14.45
C ASP A 278 -9.40 -2.30 13.14
N PRO A 279 -9.01 -3.56 12.91
CA PRO A 279 -8.18 -3.92 11.76
C PRO A 279 -8.88 -3.71 10.41
N TYR A 280 -10.21 -3.69 10.35
CA TYR A 280 -10.95 -3.47 9.10
C TYR A 280 -10.82 -2.01 8.65
N SER A 281 -10.97 -1.06 9.57
CA SER A 281 -10.71 0.36 9.33
C SER A 281 -9.25 0.64 8.93
N ALA A 282 -8.30 -0.04 9.57
CA ALA A 282 -6.88 0.09 9.21
C ALA A 282 -6.59 -0.43 7.79
N ILE A 283 -7.22 -1.54 7.38
CA ILE A 283 -7.12 -2.06 6.01
C ILE A 283 -7.77 -1.12 5.00
N ALA A 284 -8.91 -0.50 5.33
CA ALA A 284 -9.52 0.49 4.47
C ALA A 284 -8.56 1.67 4.21
N ALA A 285 -7.88 2.16 5.24
CA ALA A 285 -6.86 3.21 5.09
C ALA A 285 -5.67 2.75 4.23
N ALA A 286 -5.19 1.53 4.43
CA ALA A 286 -4.11 0.94 3.64
C ALA A 286 -4.51 0.77 2.16
N ALA A 287 -5.75 0.33 1.90
CA ALA A 287 -6.32 0.21 0.57
C ALA A 287 -6.47 1.58 -0.12
N CYS A 288 -6.90 2.62 0.60
CA CYS A 288 -6.93 3.99 0.09
C CYS A 288 -5.53 4.51 -0.28
N ALA A 289 -4.52 4.20 0.54
CA ALA A 289 -3.13 4.55 0.24
C ALA A 289 -2.58 3.78 -0.98
N LEU A 290 -2.98 2.52 -1.16
CA LEU A 290 -2.63 1.72 -2.35
C LEU A 290 -3.35 2.22 -3.61
N TYR A 291 -4.61 2.65 -3.50
CA TYR A 291 -5.43 3.12 -4.61
C TYR A 291 -4.82 4.33 -5.34
N GLY A 292 -4.03 5.16 -4.64
CA GLY A 292 -3.37 6.32 -5.25
C GLY A 292 -2.51 5.94 -6.47
N PRO A 293 -2.61 6.67 -7.61
CA PRO A 293 -1.85 6.35 -8.83
C PRO A 293 -0.33 6.35 -8.67
N LEU A 294 0.19 7.08 -7.68
CA LEU A 294 1.63 7.10 -7.35
C LEU A 294 2.11 5.86 -6.58
N HIS A 295 1.20 4.93 -6.24
CA HIS A 295 1.51 3.68 -5.55
C HIS A 295 1.02 2.45 -6.30
N GLY A 296 -0.27 2.08 -6.20
CA GLY A 296 -0.81 0.85 -6.77
C GLY A 296 -1.17 0.90 -8.25
N GLY A 297 -0.99 2.04 -8.93
CA GLY A 297 -1.36 2.24 -10.34
C GLY A 297 -0.26 1.92 -11.37
N ALA A 298 0.91 1.44 -10.94
CA ALA A 298 2.06 1.28 -11.81
C ALA A 298 1.84 0.23 -12.93
N ASN A 299 1.23 -0.91 -12.61
CA ASN A 299 0.93 -1.97 -13.57
C ASN A 299 -0.14 -1.55 -14.61
N GLU A 300 -1.15 -0.77 -14.19
CA GLU A 300 -2.10 -0.12 -15.11
C GLU A 300 -1.39 0.85 -16.05
N ALA A 301 -0.50 1.69 -15.51
CA ALA A 301 0.27 2.66 -16.30
C ALA A 301 1.17 1.99 -17.33
N VAL A 302 1.75 0.82 -17.01
CA VAL A 302 2.50 -0.01 -17.98
C VAL A 302 1.61 -0.39 -19.16
N ILE A 303 0.41 -0.91 -18.91
CA ILE A 303 -0.46 -1.31 -20.02
C ILE A 303 -0.92 -0.12 -20.85
N ARG A 304 -1.27 1.01 -20.22
CA ARG A 304 -1.61 2.24 -20.95
C ARG A 304 -0.45 2.77 -21.80
N MET A 305 0.78 2.67 -21.27
CA MET A 305 2.00 3.02 -22.01
C MET A 305 2.18 2.12 -23.23
N LEU A 306 2.09 0.80 -23.06
CA LEU A 306 2.22 -0.17 -24.16
C LEU A 306 1.12 0.04 -25.22
N GLN A 307 -0.12 0.32 -24.80
CA GLN A 307 -1.21 0.68 -25.71
C GLN A 307 -0.93 1.98 -26.47
N GLY A 308 -0.33 2.98 -25.81
CA GLY A 308 0.07 4.23 -26.43
C GLY A 308 1.19 4.07 -27.46
N ILE A 309 2.11 3.13 -27.23
CA ILE A 309 3.14 2.74 -28.22
C ILE A 309 2.47 2.04 -29.40
N GLY A 310 1.57 1.11 -29.13
CA GLY A 310 0.75 0.43 -30.14
C GLY A 310 1.47 -0.72 -30.85
N THR A 311 2.54 -0.45 -31.61
CA THR A 311 3.22 -1.44 -32.46
C THR A 311 4.73 -1.42 -32.27
N VAL A 312 5.40 -2.54 -32.57
CA VAL A 312 6.84 -2.74 -32.35
C VAL A 312 7.70 -1.68 -33.07
N ASP A 313 7.32 -1.27 -34.28
CA ASP A 313 8.03 -0.25 -35.07
C ASP A 313 8.08 1.14 -34.41
N LYS A 314 7.19 1.42 -33.44
CA LYS A 314 7.15 2.68 -32.69
C LYS A 314 8.01 2.68 -31.43
N VAL A 315 8.55 1.53 -31.03
CA VAL A 315 9.42 1.41 -29.84
C VAL A 315 10.65 2.33 -29.91
N PRO A 316 11.40 2.42 -31.03
CA PRO A 316 12.56 3.31 -31.09
C PRO A 316 12.21 4.78 -30.83
N ALA A 317 11.09 5.26 -31.39
CA ALA A 317 10.63 6.63 -31.18
C ALA A 317 10.24 6.89 -29.72
N PHE A 318 9.60 5.91 -29.06
CA PHE A 318 9.26 6.00 -27.64
C PHE A 318 10.50 6.05 -26.76
N ILE A 319 11.51 5.22 -27.04
CA ILE A 319 12.80 5.23 -26.33
C ILE A 319 13.47 6.60 -26.40
N GLU A 320 13.50 7.25 -27.56
CA GLU A 320 13.98 8.64 -27.69
C GLU A 320 13.12 9.65 -26.93
N GLY A 321 11.81 9.45 -26.90
CA GLY A 321 10.86 10.23 -26.09
C GLY A 321 11.16 10.18 -24.59
N VAL A 322 11.53 9.00 -24.08
CA VAL A 322 11.94 8.79 -22.69
C VAL A 322 13.27 9.47 -22.40
N LYS A 323 14.29 9.29 -23.27
CA LYS A 323 15.61 9.92 -23.12
C LYS A 323 15.52 11.45 -23.13
N SER A 324 14.59 12.02 -23.91
CA SER A 324 14.31 13.45 -23.98
C SER A 324 13.33 13.97 -22.91
N ARG A 325 12.91 13.11 -21.96
CA ARG A 325 11.96 13.44 -20.87
C ARG A 325 10.59 13.92 -21.34
N LYS A 326 10.21 13.63 -22.58
CA LYS A 326 8.86 13.88 -23.11
C LYS A 326 7.87 12.79 -22.71
N GLN A 327 8.38 11.61 -22.36
CA GLN A 327 7.60 10.44 -21.95
C GLN A 327 8.24 9.78 -20.72
N LEU A 328 7.44 9.02 -19.97
CA LEU A 328 7.90 8.21 -18.84
C LEU A 328 7.85 6.72 -19.23
N LEU A 329 8.89 5.98 -18.86
CA LEU A 329 8.94 4.52 -19.00
C LEU A 329 8.42 3.87 -17.71
N PHE A 330 7.14 3.54 -17.70
CA PHE A 330 6.50 2.84 -16.57
C PHE A 330 6.97 1.38 -16.49
N GLY A 331 7.04 0.83 -15.27
CA GLY A 331 7.52 -0.54 -15.03
C GLY A 331 9.04 -0.70 -15.11
N PHE A 332 9.80 0.39 -15.21
CA PHE A 332 11.27 0.37 -15.19
C PHE A 332 11.84 1.16 -14.02
N GLY A 333 12.93 0.63 -13.47
CA GLY A 333 13.59 1.19 -12.30
C GLY A 333 12.80 0.91 -11.03
N HIS A 334 13.46 1.13 -9.89
CA HIS A 334 12.87 0.90 -8.58
C HIS A 334 13.50 1.83 -7.54
N ARG A 335 12.69 2.27 -6.55
CA ARG A 335 13.18 3.16 -5.47
C ARG A 335 14.32 2.50 -4.70
N ILE A 336 14.13 1.21 -4.38
CA ILE A 336 15.06 0.33 -3.66
C ILE A 336 16.02 -0.41 -4.62
N TYR A 337 15.53 -1.31 -5.48
CA TYR A 337 16.37 -2.06 -6.43
C TYR A 337 17.14 -1.19 -7.43
N LYS A 338 18.47 -1.36 -7.47
CA LYS A 338 19.37 -0.67 -8.40
C LYS A 338 19.86 -1.55 -9.53
N ASN A 339 19.81 -2.88 -9.42
CA ASN A 339 20.35 -3.77 -10.45
C ASN A 339 19.29 -4.69 -11.05
N THR A 340 18.57 -5.47 -10.25
CA THR A 340 17.49 -6.32 -10.77
C THR A 340 16.46 -6.53 -9.67
N ASP A 341 15.18 -6.54 -10.02
CA ASP A 341 14.11 -6.97 -9.13
C ASP A 341 14.05 -8.51 -9.15
N PRO A 342 14.29 -9.20 -8.02
CA PRO A 342 14.31 -10.68 -7.98
C PRO A 342 13.00 -11.30 -8.44
N ARG A 343 11.89 -10.56 -8.32
CA ARG A 343 10.55 -11.04 -8.73
C ARG A 343 10.39 -11.09 -10.24
N SER A 344 11.14 -10.26 -10.99
CA SER A 344 11.03 -10.13 -12.44
C SER A 344 11.32 -11.44 -13.20
N LYS A 345 12.20 -12.29 -12.66
CA LYS A 345 12.50 -13.61 -13.27
C LYS A 345 11.34 -14.59 -13.13
N ILE A 346 10.75 -14.67 -11.94
CA ILE A 346 9.66 -15.60 -11.62
C ILE A 346 8.40 -15.22 -12.39
N ILE A 347 8.05 -13.93 -12.36
CA ILE A 347 6.86 -13.44 -13.04
C ILE A 347 6.94 -13.63 -14.55
N ARG A 348 8.16 -13.67 -15.12
CA ARG A 348 8.36 -13.98 -16.52
C ARG A 348 7.97 -15.42 -16.84
N GLN A 349 8.36 -16.39 -16.00
CA GLN A 349 7.97 -17.80 -16.17
C GLN A 349 6.45 -17.98 -16.05
N VAL A 350 5.83 -17.25 -15.10
CA VAL A 350 4.38 -17.21 -14.95
C VAL A 350 3.72 -16.64 -16.20
N ALA A 351 4.26 -15.54 -16.74
CA ALA A 351 3.76 -14.92 -17.96
C ALA A 351 3.82 -15.89 -19.14
N ASP A 352 4.97 -16.54 -19.37
CA ASP A 352 5.14 -17.50 -20.46
C ASP A 352 4.10 -18.65 -20.34
N THR A 353 3.86 -19.17 -19.13
CA THR A 353 2.84 -20.20 -18.87
C THR A 353 1.42 -19.71 -19.21
N VAL A 354 1.05 -18.51 -18.75
CA VAL A 354 -0.29 -17.95 -19.01
C VAL A 354 -0.49 -17.71 -20.52
N PHE A 355 0.55 -17.23 -21.21
CA PHE A 355 0.50 -16.96 -22.63
C PHE A 355 0.35 -18.23 -23.47
N GLU A 356 1.01 -19.31 -23.07
CA GLU A 356 0.83 -20.64 -23.69
C GLU A 356 -0.61 -21.16 -23.54
N ILE A 357 -1.21 -21.02 -22.34
CA ILE A 357 -2.56 -21.53 -22.06
C ILE A 357 -3.63 -20.76 -22.82
N ILE A 358 -3.55 -19.43 -22.78
CA ILE A 358 -4.58 -18.56 -23.34
C ILE A 358 -4.46 -18.46 -24.87
N GLY A 359 -3.32 -18.91 -25.44
CA GLY A 359 -3.15 -19.06 -26.87
C GLY A 359 -3.05 -17.71 -27.58
N ALA A 360 -1.89 -17.06 -27.45
CA ALA A 360 -1.38 -15.96 -28.30
C ALA A 360 -2.42 -15.13 -29.10
N LYS A 361 -2.93 -14.04 -28.50
CA LYS A 361 -3.38 -12.79 -29.19
C LYS A 361 -3.41 -11.58 -28.24
N GLU A 362 -2.45 -11.43 -27.32
CA GLU A 362 -2.28 -10.13 -26.65
C GLU A 362 -1.22 -9.34 -27.43
N PRO A 363 -1.61 -8.40 -28.33
CA PRO A 363 -0.67 -7.72 -29.23
C PRO A 363 0.37 -6.90 -28.47
N LEU A 364 0.07 -6.51 -27.23
CA LEU A 364 0.98 -5.76 -26.38
C LEU A 364 2.20 -6.59 -25.94
N ILE A 365 2.16 -7.92 -26.00
CA ILE A 365 3.30 -8.77 -25.61
C ILE A 365 4.50 -8.50 -26.51
N GLU A 366 4.32 -8.47 -27.82
CA GLU A 366 5.41 -8.22 -28.77
C GLU A 366 6.01 -6.83 -28.56
N VAL A 367 5.15 -5.83 -28.34
CA VAL A 367 5.56 -4.46 -28.02
C VAL A 367 6.34 -4.43 -26.70
N ALA A 368 5.88 -5.14 -25.68
CA ALA A 368 6.53 -5.18 -24.38
C ALA A 368 7.88 -5.88 -24.42
N ILE A 369 8.01 -6.96 -25.19
CA ILE A 369 9.30 -7.65 -25.40
C ILE A 369 10.26 -6.72 -26.14
N ALA A 370 9.83 -6.13 -27.25
CA ALA A 370 10.64 -5.22 -28.04
C ALA A 370 11.07 -3.98 -27.25
N LEU A 371 10.16 -3.37 -26.47
CA LEU A 371 10.46 -2.24 -25.60
C LEU A 371 11.49 -2.62 -24.53
N LYS A 372 11.33 -3.80 -23.92
CA LYS A 372 12.25 -4.30 -22.91
C LYS A 372 13.64 -4.56 -23.48
N ASP A 373 13.71 -5.22 -24.63
CA ASP A 373 14.99 -5.50 -25.29
C ASP A 373 15.66 -4.20 -25.77
N ALA A 374 14.90 -3.24 -26.30
CA ALA A 374 15.43 -1.94 -26.69
C ALA A 374 15.99 -1.16 -25.48
N ALA A 375 15.26 -1.11 -24.37
CA ALA A 375 15.71 -0.43 -23.15
C ALA A 375 16.94 -1.12 -22.53
N LEU A 376 16.97 -2.45 -22.44
CA LEU A 376 18.09 -3.17 -21.84
C LEU A 376 19.39 -3.11 -22.68
N ASN A 377 19.27 -2.93 -23.99
CA ASN A 377 20.41 -2.82 -24.90
C ASN A 377 20.88 -1.37 -25.15
N ASP A 378 20.16 -0.36 -24.64
CA ASP A 378 20.53 1.05 -24.80
C ASP A 378 21.45 1.51 -23.64
N PRO A 379 22.66 2.04 -23.92
CA PRO A 379 23.62 2.46 -22.89
C PRO A 379 23.08 3.50 -21.90
N TRP A 380 22.17 4.38 -22.33
CA TRP A 380 21.59 5.40 -21.46
C TRP A 380 20.77 4.76 -20.34
N PHE A 381 20.00 3.72 -20.63
CA PHE A 381 19.18 3.02 -19.64
C PHE A 381 20.03 2.17 -18.70
N GLN A 382 21.10 1.54 -19.21
CA GLN A 382 22.07 0.80 -18.41
C GLN A 382 22.78 1.71 -17.40
N GLU A 383 23.25 2.89 -17.83
CA GLU A 383 23.88 3.89 -16.96
C GLU A 383 22.91 4.38 -15.88
N LYS A 384 21.64 4.62 -16.26
CA LYS A 384 20.57 5.01 -15.32
C LYS A 384 20.04 3.87 -14.48
N LYS A 385 20.50 2.64 -14.69
CA LYS A 385 20.10 1.44 -13.96
C LYS A 385 18.57 1.20 -14.02
N LEU A 386 18.00 1.40 -15.21
CA LEU A 386 16.57 1.23 -15.45
C LEU A 386 16.30 -0.19 -15.95
N TYR A 387 15.83 -1.05 -15.04
CA TYR A 387 15.50 -2.45 -15.33
C TYR A 387 14.00 -2.72 -15.12
N PRO A 388 13.40 -3.67 -15.85
CA PRO A 388 12.01 -4.07 -15.63
C PRO A 388 11.77 -4.52 -14.19
N ASN A 389 10.77 -3.94 -13.53
CA ASN A 389 10.31 -4.36 -12.20
C ASN A 389 9.10 -5.31 -12.32
N VAL A 390 8.59 -5.77 -11.16
CA VAL A 390 7.43 -6.67 -11.11
C VAL A 390 6.18 -6.12 -11.84
N ASP A 391 5.98 -4.81 -11.84
CA ASP A 391 4.78 -4.17 -12.42
C ASP A 391 4.76 -4.26 -13.95
N TYR A 392 5.93 -4.32 -14.58
CA TYR A 392 6.05 -4.45 -16.03
C TYR A 392 5.41 -5.73 -16.56
N TRP A 393 5.68 -6.84 -15.88
CA TRP A 393 5.15 -8.15 -16.28
C TRP A 393 3.79 -8.45 -15.67
N SER A 394 3.53 -8.03 -14.42
CA SER A 394 2.25 -8.32 -13.76
C SER A 394 1.06 -7.75 -14.52
N GLY A 395 1.19 -6.53 -15.07
CA GLY A 395 0.15 -5.92 -15.88
C GLY A 395 -0.20 -6.75 -17.12
N LEU A 396 0.80 -7.33 -17.79
CA LEU A 396 0.58 -8.16 -18.98
C LEU A 396 -0.09 -9.49 -18.63
N VAL A 397 0.33 -10.11 -17.51
CA VAL A 397 -0.30 -11.35 -17.04
C VAL A 397 -1.75 -11.12 -16.65
N TYR A 398 -2.04 -10.06 -15.88
CA TYR A 398 -3.41 -9.71 -15.51
C TYR A 398 -4.27 -9.38 -16.73
N LYS A 399 -3.70 -8.67 -17.71
CA LYS A 399 -4.39 -8.37 -18.97
C LYS A 399 -4.73 -9.64 -19.75
N ALA A 400 -3.78 -10.58 -19.85
CA ALA A 400 -3.98 -11.86 -20.52
C ALA A 400 -5.04 -12.71 -19.82
N LEU A 401 -5.08 -12.70 -18.48
CA LEU A 401 -6.14 -13.32 -17.66
C LEU A 401 -7.53 -12.67 -17.83
N GLY A 402 -7.64 -11.60 -18.62
CA GLY A 402 -8.92 -10.94 -18.92
C GLY A 402 -9.31 -9.86 -17.90
N PHE A 403 -8.44 -9.52 -16.95
CA PHE A 403 -8.76 -8.47 -15.98
C PHE A 403 -8.77 -7.08 -16.64
N PRO A 404 -9.76 -6.24 -16.30
CA PRO A 404 -9.76 -4.85 -16.74
C PRO A 404 -8.75 -4.02 -15.94
N LEU A 405 -8.22 -2.95 -16.56
CA LEU A 405 -7.09 -2.19 -16.01
C LEU A 405 -7.39 -1.55 -14.65
N ASP A 406 -8.60 -1.01 -14.49
CA ASP A 406 -9.10 -0.41 -13.24
C ASP A 406 -9.24 -1.43 -12.09
N PHE A 407 -9.14 -2.73 -12.38
CA PHE A 407 -9.18 -3.81 -11.40
C PHE A 407 -7.78 -4.27 -10.94
N PHE A 408 -6.71 -3.88 -11.64
CA PHE A 408 -5.34 -4.27 -11.28
C PHE A 408 -4.94 -3.88 -9.85
N PRO A 409 -5.31 -2.69 -9.33
CA PRO A 409 -5.00 -2.35 -7.95
C PRO A 409 -5.69 -3.27 -6.93
N VAL A 410 -6.84 -3.87 -7.26
CA VAL A 410 -7.51 -4.86 -6.37
C VAL A 410 -6.73 -6.17 -6.34
N LEU A 411 -6.21 -6.61 -7.49
CA LEU A 411 -5.33 -7.79 -7.58
C LEU A 411 -4.02 -7.59 -6.80
N PHE A 412 -3.60 -6.34 -6.62
CA PHE A 412 -2.52 -5.98 -5.72
C PHE A 412 -3.00 -5.94 -4.24
N ALA A 413 -4.16 -5.35 -3.97
CA ALA A 413 -4.68 -5.21 -2.61
C ALA A 413 -4.90 -6.56 -1.92
N VAL A 414 -5.52 -7.53 -2.59
CA VAL A 414 -5.87 -8.86 -2.01
C VAL A 414 -4.66 -9.54 -1.36
N PRO A 415 -3.55 -9.80 -2.07
CA PRO A 415 -2.39 -10.41 -1.43
C PRO A 415 -1.72 -9.49 -0.40
N ARG A 416 -1.72 -8.18 -0.65
CA ARG A 416 -1.09 -7.20 0.23
C ARG A 416 -1.74 -7.10 1.61
N VAL A 417 -3.00 -7.54 1.75
CA VAL A 417 -3.67 -7.70 3.05
C VAL A 417 -2.83 -8.54 4.02
N ALA A 418 -2.16 -9.59 3.55
CA ALA A 418 -1.32 -10.43 4.41
C ALA A 418 -0.16 -9.62 5.02
N GLY A 419 0.58 -8.85 4.20
CA GLY A 419 1.62 -7.94 4.65
C GLY A 419 1.10 -6.86 5.60
N TRP A 420 -0.02 -6.20 5.26
CA TRP A 420 -0.64 -5.19 6.11
C TRP A 420 -0.98 -5.74 7.51
N ILE A 421 -1.62 -6.90 7.58
CA ILE A 421 -1.94 -7.57 8.85
C ILE A 421 -0.66 -7.95 9.60
N ALA A 422 0.34 -8.50 8.92
CA ALA A 422 1.60 -8.88 9.56
C ALA A 422 2.27 -7.68 10.24
N HIS A 423 2.34 -6.54 9.55
CA HIS A 423 2.92 -5.31 10.10
C HIS A 423 2.08 -4.73 11.25
N TRP A 424 0.76 -4.73 11.12
CA TRP A 424 -0.17 -4.32 12.19
C TRP A 424 -0.03 -5.20 13.44
N LYS A 425 -0.03 -6.52 13.26
CA LYS A 425 0.15 -7.49 14.33
C LYS A 425 1.49 -7.32 15.02
N GLN A 426 2.58 -7.19 14.26
CA GLN A 426 3.92 -6.99 14.82
C GLN A 426 3.98 -5.72 15.68
N GLN A 427 3.33 -4.65 15.24
CA GLN A 427 3.21 -3.44 16.02
C GLN A 427 2.49 -3.69 17.34
N ILE A 428 1.28 -4.27 17.31
CA ILE A 428 0.51 -4.54 18.53
C ILE A 428 1.28 -5.47 19.49
N ASP A 429 1.89 -6.52 18.98
CA ASP A 429 2.66 -7.50 19.76
C ASP A 429 3.92 -6.91 20.38
N SER A 430 4.47 -5.83 19.82
CA SER A 430 5.66 -5.19 20.37
C SER A 430 5.42 -4.60 21.77
N GLY A 431 4.16 -4.36 22.17
CA GLY A 431 3.80 -3.74 23.45
C GLY A 431 4.30 -2.29 23.63
N THR A 432 5.04 -1.76 22.65
CA THR A 432 5.65 -0.42 22.69
C THR A 432 4.94 0.57 21.78
N ASN A 433 3.84 0.15 21.15
CA ASN A 433 3.04 0.96 20.26
C ASN A 433 2.60 2.25 20.93
N LYS A 434 3.20 3.35 20.49
CA LYS A 434 2.70 4.70 20.73
C LYS A 434 1.97 5.15 19.47
N ILE A 435 0.95 5.98 19.67
CA ILE A 435 0.28 6.65 18.55
C ILE A 435 1.30 7.40 17.69
N ALA A 436 1.27 7.15 16.38
CA ALA A 436 2.08 7.83 15.40
C ALA A 436 1.59 9.28 15.27
N ARG A 437 2.41 10.23 15.76
CA ARG A 437 2.05 11.66 15.82
C ARG A 437 3.20 12.53 15.32
N PRO A 438 3.41 12.62 13.99
CA PRO A 438 4.48 13.43 13.41
C PRO A 438 4.28 14.92 13.72
N ARG A 439 5.36 15.69 13.59
CA ARG A 439 5.34 17.16 13.69
C ARG A 439 5.33 17.76 12.29
N GLN A 440 4.94 19.03 12.20
CA GLN A 440 5.07 19.84 10.99
C GLN A 440 6.05 20.99 11.23
N LEU A 441 6.55 21.58 10.15
CA LEU A 441 7.22 22.88 10.17
C LEU A 441 6.17 23.95 9.84
N TYR A 442 5.84 24.82 10.79
CA TYR A 442 4.84 25.86 10.56
C TYR A 442 5.47 27.06 9.83
N VAL A 443 5.21 27.18 8.53
CA VAL A 443 5.70 28.28 7.67
C VAL A 443 4.61 29.30 7.31
N GLY A 444 3.47 29.25 8.00
CA GLY A 444 2.33 30.13 7.74
C GLY A 444 2.46 31.51 8.38
N GLU A 445 1.38 32.30 8.31
CA GLU A 445 1.30 33.64 8.91
C GLU A 445 1.63 33.64 10.40
N LYS A 446 2.23 34.74 10.87
CA LYS A 446 2.44 34.96 12.30
C LYS A 446 1.10 35.17 13.02
N ARG A 447 1.15 35.28 14.35
CA ARG A 447 -0.01 35.73 15.14
C ARG A 447 -0.61 37.00 14.50
N ARG A 448 -1.90 36.94 14.16
CA ARG A 448 -2.70 38.06 13.65
C ARG A 448 -4.03 38.08 14.40
N ASP A 449 -4.53 39.28 14.69
CA ASP A 449 -5.78 39.44 15.39
C ASP A 449 -6.97 39.17 14.47
N TYR A 450 -8.07 38.71 15.06
CA TYR A 450 -9.29 38.43 14.33
C TYR A 450 -9.98 39.73 13.92
N VAL A 451 -10.32 39.84 12.63
CA VAL A 451 -11.11 40.95 12.09
C VAL A 451 -12.58 40.52 11.97
N PRO A 452 -13.52 41.22 12.64
CA PRO A 452 -14.96 40.99 12.49
C PRO A 452 -15.39 40.94 11.03
N LEU A 453 -16.42 40.15 10.71
CA LEU A 453 -16.83 39.89 9.32
C LEU A 453 -17.05 41.18 8.53
N ASP A 454 -17.73 42.16 9.14
CA ASP A 454 -18.11 43.43 8.52
C ASP A 454 -16.94 44.41 8.37
N GLU A 455 -15.78 44.10 8.96
CA GLU A 455 -14.55 44.91 8.90
C GLU A 455 -13.50 44.32 7.94
N ARG A 456 -13.79 43.18 7.31
CA ARG A 456 -12.87 42.53 6.38
C ARG A 456 -12.90 43.24 5.03
N GLN A 457 -11.71 43.50 4.48
CA GLN A 457 -11.60 43.95 3.10
C GLN A 457 -11.85 42.79 2.14
N ASP A 458 -12.65 43.03 1.10
CA ASP A 458 -12.78 42.09 0.00
C ASP A 458 -11.46 42.06 -0.78
N THR A 459 -10.73 40.97 -0.63
CA THR A 459 -9.46 40.72 -1.32
C THR A 459 -9.64 39.85 -2.57
N GLY A 460 -10.89 39.61 -2.97
CA GLY A 460 -11.26 38.64 -4.00
C GLY A 460 -11.20 37.20 -3.47
N GLU A 461 -11.82 36.29 -4.19
CA GLU A 461 -11.67 34.87 -3.90
C GLU A 461 -10.30 34.35 -4.34
N PRO A 462 -9.73 33.36 -3.64
CA PRO A 462 -8.55 32.67 -4.13
C PRO A 462 -8.78 32.16 -5.55
N LYS A 463 -7.77 32.32 -6.41
CA LYS A 463 -7.83 31.84 -7.78
C LYS A 463 -8.25 30.36 -7.80
N ASP A 464 -9.22 30.05 -8.65
CA ASP A 464 -9.77 28.70 -8.86
C ASP A 464 -10.58 28.11 -7.69
N SER A 465 -10.88 28.88 -6.63
CA SER A 465 -11.66 28.45 -5.44
C SER A 465 -13.01 27.79 -5.76
N ARG A 466 -13.64 28.19 -6.87
CA ARG A 466 -14.98 27.74 -7.30
C ARG A 466 -14.97 26.94 -8.60
N VAL A 467 -13.81 26.68 -9.19
CA VAL A 467 -13.74 25.90 -10.45
C VAL A 467 -14.30 24.50 -10.21
N GLY A 468 -15.30 24.11 -11.01
CA GLY A 468 -15.96 22.80 -10.91
C GLY A 468 -17.12 22.71 -9.90
N LEU A 469 -17.30 23.72 -9.04
CA LEU A 469 -18.49 23.83 -8.20
C LEU A 469 -19.61 24.46 -9.03
N LYS A 470 -20.64 23.67 -9.35
CA LYS A 470 -21.90 24.24 -9.82
C LYS A 470 -22.63 24.82 -8.62
N GLU A 471 -23.17 26.03 -8.75
CA GLU A 471 -24.11 26.55 -7.76
C GLU A 471 -25.26 25.55 -7.65
N LEU A 472 -25.36 24.89 -6.49
CA LEU A 472 -26.49 24.04 -6.20
C LEU A 472 -27.72 24.96 -6.11
N PRO A 473 -28.84 24.62 -6.78
CA PRO A 473 -30.07 25.34 -6.52
C PRO A 473 -30.34 25.24 -5.02
N HIS A 474 -30.55 26.40 -4.36
CA HIS A 474 -30.89 26.45 -2.95
C HIS A 474 -32.15 25.61 -2.72
N TYR A 475 -31.97 24.35 -2.30
CA TYR A 475 -33.05 23.58 -1.69
C TYR A 475 -33.21 24.15 -0.28
N MET A 476 -33.93 25.27 -0.17
CA MET A 476 -34.36 25.74 1.13
C MET A 476 -35.30 24.70 1.71
N SER A 477 -34.76 23.85 2.58
CA SER A 477 -35.53 23.12 3.59
C SER A 477 -36.50 24.11 4.22
N LYS A 478 -37.81 23.87 4.11
CA LYS A 478 -38.87 24.70 4.72
C LYS A 478 -38.89 24.63 6.26
N ARG A 479 -37.80 24.18 6.91
CA ARG A 479 -37.60 24.28 8.35
C ARG A 479 -37.31 25.74 8.70
N LYS A 480 -38.33 26.60 8.58
CA LYS A 480 -38.31 27.94 9.15
C LYS A 480 -38.15 27.79 10.66
N LEU A 481 -37.03 28.26 11.20
CA LEU A 481 -36.95 28.60 12.62
C LEU A 481 -38.08 29.59 12.92
N LEU A 482 -38.89 29.28 13.94
CA LEU A 482 -39.93 30.18 14.41
C LEU A 482 -39.30 31.56 14.70
N PRO A 483 -39.95 32.67 14.33
CA PRO A 483 -39.43 33.99 14.67
C PRO A 483 -39.34 34.12 16.19
N SER A 484 -38.18 34.55 16.69
CA SER A 484 -37.97 34.92 18.09
C SER A 484 -39.10 35.87 18.53
N PRO A 485 -39.65 35.73 19.75
CA PRO A 485 -40.64 36.66 20.25
C PRO A 485 -40.01 38.05 20.30
N LYS A 486 -40.66 39.04 19.68
CA LYS A 486 -40.30 40.44 19.87
C LYS A 486 -40.57 40.80 21.35
N LEU A 487 -39.54 41.29 22.05
CA LEU A 487 -39.69 42.04 23.30
C LEU A 487 -40.11 43.48 22.97
#